data_AF-A0A976CQX2-F1
#
_entry.id   AF-A0A976CQX2-F1
#
_cell.length_a   1.000
_cell.length_b   1.000
_cell.length_c   1.000
_cell.angle_alpha   90.00
_cell.angle_beta   90.00
_cell.angle_gamma   90.00
#
_symmetry.space_group_name_H-M   'P 1'
#
loop_
_entity.id
_entity.type
_entity.pdbx_description
1 polymer ?
#
loop_
_entity_poly.entity_id
_entity_poly.type
_entity_poly.pdbx_seq_one_letter_code
_entity_poly.pdbx_strand_id
1 'polypeptide(L)'
;MTQTLDIEKILLENLRMLSTDKQQEVLDFVEFLVQKGAQTQHLSSESSESSNSPTEPPPLKLSLTEIAKLPIAERHKILAPYMAVTAQDFLTDPELTEFSVLDGEDYLEDYLIDTAITRSHDAFLKGYAPEDEGLYDDTDRGYNYRIK
;
A
#
# COMPACT_ATOMS: atom_id res chain seq x y z
N MET A 1 -22.69 21.98 10.98
CA MET A 1 -22.83 22.45 9.58
C MET A 1 -21.79 21.71 8.74
N THR A 2 -22.18 20.64 8.06
CA THR A 2 -21.25 19.85 7.23
C THR A 2 -21.16 20.51 5.86
N GLN A 3 -20.09 21.27 5.63
CA GLN A 3 -19.73 21.69 4.28
C GLN A 3 -19.21 20.44 3.56
N THR A 4 -20.09 19.68 2.93
CA THR A 4 -19.72 18.78 1.84
C THR A 4 -19.35 19.68 0.66
N LEU A 5 -18.15 20.27 0.74
CA LEU A 5 -17.60 21.05 -0.34
C LEU A 5 -17.45 20.13 -1.54
N ASP A 6 -18.27 20.42 -2.53
CA ASP A 6 -18.35 19.70 -3.78
C ASP A 6 -17.00 19.83 -4.49
N ILE A 7 -16.24 18.74 -4.54
CA ILE A 7 -14.85 18.73 -5.04
C ILE A 7 -14.79 19.31 -6.45
N GLU A 8 -15.82 19.06 -7.26
CA GLU A 8 -15.97 19.64 -8.59
C GLU A 8 -15.98 21.17 -8.57
N LYS A 9 -16.67 21.77 -7.59
CA LYS A 9 -16.72 23.23 -7.44
C LYS A 9 -15.36 23.79 -7.01
N ILE A 10 -14.68 23.12 -6.10
CA ILE A 10 -13.32 23.51 -5.67
C ILE A 10 -12.35 23.45 -6.85
N LEU A 11 -12.42 22.39 -7.67
CA LEU A 11 -11.57 22.26 -8.85
C LEU A 11 -11.88 23.33 -9.89
N LEU A 12 -13.15 23.62 -10.16
CA LEU A 12 -13.56 24.68 -11.09
C LEU A 12 -13.13 26.07 -10.61
N GLU A 13 -13.24 26.34 -9.31
CA GLU A 13 -12.79 27.60 -8.73
C GLU A 13 -11.27 27.76 -8.86
N ASN A 14 -10.51 26.72 -8.49
CA ASN A 14 -9.05 26.72 -8.63
C ASN A 14 -8.62 26.87 -10.09
N LEU A 15 -9.27 26.17 -11.02
CA LEU A 15 -8.98 26.27 -12.45
C LEU A 15 -9.21 27.70 -12.95
N ARG A 16 -10.29 28.35 -12.50
CA ARG A 16 -10.62 29.73 -12.85
C ARG A 16 -9.64 30.75 -12.28
N MET A 17 -8.96 30.44 -11.17
CA MET A 17 -7.92 31.31 -10.60
C MET A 17 -6.59 31.25 -11.37
N LEU A 18 -6.39 30.27 -12.25
CA LEU A 18 -5.20 30.17 -13.10
C LEU A 18 -5.24 31.19 -14.25
N SER A 19 -4.07 31.55 -14.78
CA SER A 19 -3.95 32.32 -16.02
C SER A 19 -4.46 31.51 -17.21
N THR A 20 -4.86 32.19 -18.29
CA THR A 20 -5.40 31.55 -19.50
C THR A 20 -4.45 30.49 -20.07
N ASP A 21 -3.14 30.77 -20.08
CA ASP A 21 -2.14 29.81 -20.58
C ASP A 21 -2.10 28.53 -19.74
N LYS A 22 -2.23 28.66 -18.41
CA LYS A 22 -2.25 27.53 -17.48
C LYS A 22 -3.56 26.77 -17.51
N GLN A 23 -4.68 27.44 -17.78
CA GLN A 23 -5.95 26.75 -18.02
C GLN A 23 -5.87 25.89 -19.27
N GLN A 24 -5.27 26.40 -20.35
CA GLN A 24 -5.09 25.64 -21.58
C GLN A 24 -4.16 24.44 -21.39
N GLU A 25 -3.04 24.60 -20.67
CA GLU A 25 -2.12 23.51 -20.35
C GLU A 25 -2.82 22.35 -19.60
N VAL A 26 -3.71 22.67 -18.65
CA VAL A 26 -4.50 21.65 -17.94
C VAL A 26 -5.48 20.94 -18.87
N LEU A 27 -6.14 21.67 -19.76
CA LEU A 27 -7.06 21.07 -20.75
C LEU A 27 -6.30 20.16 -21.71
N ASP A 28 -5.15 20.60 -22.22
CA ASP A 28 -4.29 19.82 -23.12
C ASP A 28 -3.79 18.54 -22.43
N PHE A 29 -3.44 18.64 -21.14
CA PHE A 29 -3.04 17.48 -20.34
C PHE A 29 -4.18 16.48 -20.12
N VAL A 30 -5.38 16.96 -19.83
CA VAL A 30 -6.57 16.10 -19.69
C VAL A 30 -6.90 15.41 -21.01
N GLU A 31 -6.82 16.13 -22.13
CA GLU A 31 -7.00 15.56 -23.46
C GLU A 31 -5.95 14.47 -23.76
N PHE A 32 -4.68 14.73 -23.44
CA PHE A 32 -3.61 13.74 -23.56
C PHE A 32 -3.90 12.47 -22.76
N LEU A 33 -4.39 12.60 -21.52
CA LEU A 33 -4.76 11.44 -20.70
C LEU A 33 -5.89 10.61 -21.31
N VAL A 34 -6.92 11.27 -21.87
CA VAL A 34 -8.04 10.60 -22.55
C VAL A 34 -7.54 9.83 -23.77
N GLN A 35 -6.68 10.45 -24.60
CA GLN A 35 -6.11 9.81 -25.78
C GLN A 35 -5.20 8.63 -25.42
N LYS A 36 -4.36 8.77 -24.37
CA LYS A 36 -3.49 7.71 -23.88
C LYS A 36 -4.29 6.51 -23.36
N GLY A 37 -5.36 6.76 -22.62
CA GLY A 37 -6.27 5.71 -22.12
C GLY A 37 -6.96 4.91 -23.24
N ALA A 38 -7.31 5.57 -24.35
CA ALA A 38 -7.90 4.90 -25.51
C ALA A 38 -6.91 3.99 -26.26
N GLN A 39 -5.64 4.38 -26.37
CA GLN A 39 -4.62 3.53 -27.02
C GLN A 39 -4.24 2.30 -26.21
N THR A 40 -4.35 2.34 -24.87
CA THR A 40 -3.97 1.21 -24.03
C THR A 40 -4.93 0.00 -24.18
N GLN A 41 -6.16 0.22 -24.67
CA GLN A 41 -7.13 -0.86 -24.91
C GLN A 41 -6.86 -1.64 -26.21
N HIS A 42 -6.13 -1.07 -27.18
CA HIS A 42 -5.91 -1.71 -28.48
C HIS A 42 -4.67 -2.65 -28.49
N LEU A 43 -3.81 -2.58 -27.47
CA LEU A 43 -2.58 -3.39 -27.36
C LEU A 43 -2.72 -4.66 -26.49
N SER A 44 -3.90 -4.92 -25.91
CA SER A 44 -4.14 -6.10 -25.06
C SER A 44 -4.76 -7.31 -25.80
N SER A 45 -4.95 -7.27 -27.12
CA SER A 45 -5.67 -8.34 -27.85
C SER A 45 -4.81 -9.29 -28.70
N GLU A 46 -3.51 -9.04 -28.88
CA GLU A 46 -2.65 -9.91 -29.71
C GLU A 46 -1.27 -10.10 -29.08
N SER A 47 -1.20 -10.91 -28.02
CA SER A 47 0.03 -11.65 -27.71
C SER A 47 -0.32 -12.82 -26.81
N SER A 48 -0.82 -13.88 -27.44
CA SER A 48 -0.97 -15.20 -26.82
C SER A 48 -0.24 -16.17 -27.72
N GLU A 49 1.07 -16.29 -27.52
CA GLU A 49 1.88 -17.46 -27.87
C GLU A 49 3.34 -17.18 -27.48
N SER A 50 3.83 -17.79 -26.40
CA SER A 50 5.13 -18.48 -26.38
C SER A 50 5.41 -19.07 -24.99
N SER A 51 5.36 -20.40 -24.98
CA SER A 51 5.92 -21.38 -24.04
C SER A 51 7.16 -20.98 -23.21
N ASN A 52 7.07 -21.11 -21.87
CA ASN A 52 7.68 -22.18 -21.05
C ASN A 52 7.67 -21.81 -19.55
N SER A 53 7.30 -22.76 -18.69
CA SER A 53 7.13 -22.65 -17.24
C SER A 53 8.30 -21.99 -16.48
N PRO A 54 8.04 -21.21 -15.42
CA PRO A 54 7.85 -21.80 -14.09
C PRO A 54 6.56 -21.30 -13.43
N THR A 55 5.70 -22.24 -12.98
CA THR A 55 4.46 -22.03 -12.22
C THR A 55 3.84 -20.64 -12.41
N GLU A 56 3.25 -20.41 -13.57
CA GLU A 56 2.50 -19.18 -13.82
C GLU A 56 1.44 -19.03 -12.72
N PRO A 57 1.39 -17.86 -12.05
CA PRO A 57 0.33 -17.63 -11.12
C PRO A 57 -0.99 -17.67 -11.91
N PRO A 58 -2.07 -18.17 -11.29
CA PRO A 58 -3.34 -18.36 -12.00
C PRO A 58 -3.77 -17.06 -12.70
N PRO A 59 -4.54 -17.10 -13.80
CA PRO A 59 -5.05 -15.87 -14.38
C PRO A 59 -5.90 -15.12 -13.34
N LEU A 60 -5.56 -13.84 -13.10
CA LEU A 60 -6.35 -12.96 -12.23
C LEU A 60 -7.75 -12.83 -12.81
N LYS A 61 -8.75 -13.36 -12.09
CA LYS A 61 -10.16 -13.31 -12.53
C LYS A 61 -10.79 -11.93 -12.33
N LEU A 62 -10.15 -11.07 -11.55
CA LEU A 62 -10.65 -9.75 -11.14
C LEU A 62 -9.61 -8.70 -11.49
N SER A 63 -10.08 -7.51 -11.88
CA SER A 63 -9.21 -6.35 -12.06
C SER A 63 -8.63 -5.87 -10.73
N LEU A 64 -7.49 -5.18 -10.76
CA LEU A 64 -6.88 -4.60 -9.55
C LEU A 64 -7.84 -3.63 -8.82
N THR A 65 -8.64 -2.87 -9.57
CA THR A 65 -9.65 -1.96 -9.03
C THR A 65 -10.76 -2.70 -8.29
N GLU A 66 -11.16 -3.88 -8.78
CA GLU A 66 -12.15 -4.73 -8.10
C GLU A 66 -11.55 -5.39 -6.86
N ILE A 67 -10.30 -5.85 -6.93
CA ILE A 67 -9.59 -6.41 -5.78
C ILE A 67 -9.45 -5.36 -4.67
N ALA A 68 -9.13 -4.12 -5.00
CA ALA A 68 -8.99 -3.02 -4.03
C ALA A 68 -10.27 -2.75 -3.23
N LYS A 69 -11.46 -3.09 -3.77
CA LYS A 69 -12.75 -2.93 -3.09
C LYS A 69 -13.07 -4.07 -2.11
N LEU A 70 -12.30 -5.16 -2.12
CA LEU A 70 -12.51 -6.31 -1.24
C LEU A 70 -11.91 -6.09 0.16
N PRO A 71 -12.44 -6.77 1.19
CA PRO A 71 -11.80 -6.82 2.52
C PRO A 71 -10.35 -7.30 2.45
N ILE A 72 -9.51 -6.85 3.38
CA ILE A 72 -8.06 -7.15 3.42
C ILE A 72 -7.78 -8.65 3.32
N ALA A 73 -8.54 -9.47 4.05
CA ALA A 73 -8.36 -10.92 4.05
C ALA A 73 -8.56 -11.55 2.66
N GLU A 74 -9.58 -11.10 1.92
CA GLU A 74 -9.86 -11.58 0.57
C GLU A 74 -8.80 -11.09 -0.43
N ARG A 75 -8.36 -9.83 -0.28
CA ARG A 75 -7.24 -9.29 -1.09
C ARG A 75 -5.98 -10.14 -0.94
N HIS A 76 -5.59 -10.43 0.30
CA HIS A 76 -4.41 -11.25 0.57
C HIS A 76 -4.55 -12.67 0.01
N LYS A 77 -5.73 -13.28 0.12
CA LYS A 77 -5.98 -14.60 -0.44
C LYS A 77 -5.81 -14.64 -1.97
N ILE A 78 -6.26 -13.58 -2.65
CA ILE A 78 -6.13 -13.45 -4.10
C ILE A 78 -4.69 -13.14 -4.51
N LEU A 79 -3.99 -12.26 -3.79
CA LEU A 79 -2.65 -11.80 -4.15
C LEU A 79 -1.52 -12.73 -3.70
N ALA A 80 -1.75 -13.59 -2.68
CA ALA A 80 -0.73 -14.47 -2.12
C ALA A 80 0.01 -15.35 -3.16
N PRO A 81 -0.66 -15.96 -4.16
CA PRO A 81 0.02 -16.74 -5.20
C PRO A 81 0.98 -15.91 -6.06
N TYR A 82 0.71 -14.62 -6.26
CA TYR A 82 1.53 -13.72 -7.07
C TYR A 82 2.71 -13.19 -6.26
N MET A 83 2.54 -12.93 -4.97
CA MET A 83 3.63 -12.46 -4.09
C MET A 83 4.81 -13.44 -4.04
N ALA A 84 4.54 -14.75 -4.09
CA ALA A 84 5.59 -15.77 -4.13
C ALA A 84 6.40 -15.73 -5.44
N VAL A 85 5.73 -15.44 -6.56
CA VAL A 85 6.37 -15.30 -7.88
C VAL A 85 7.15 -13.99 -7.93
N THR A 86 6.56 -12.88 -7.49
CA THR A 86 7.26 -11.58 -7.44
C THR A 86 8.50 -11.64 -6.55
N ALA A 87 8.46 -12.38 -5.44
CA ALA A 87 9.64 -12.59 -4.59
C ALA A 87 10.79 -13.27 -5.35
N GLN A 88 10.48 -14.18 -6.27
CA GLN A 88 11.47 -14.81 -7.13
C GLN A 88 12.01 -13.83 -8.17
N ASP A 89 11.15 -12.97 -8.72
CA ASP A 89 11.55 -11.93 -9.68
C ASP A 89 12.58 -10.98 -9.06
N PHE A 90 12.40 -10.55 -7.81
CA PHE A 90 13.39 -9.73 -7.08
C PHE A 90 14.75 -10.43 -6.86
N LEU A 91 14.81 -11.76 -6.86
CA LEU A 91 16.07 -12.50 -6.73
C LEU A 91 16.79 -12.62 -8.07
N THR A 92 16.05 -12.63 -9.16
CA THR A 92 16.58 -12.83 -10.52
C THR A 92 16.83 -11.53 -11.26
N ASP A 93 16.12 -10.47 -10.90
CA ASP A 93 16.18 -9.17 -11.53
C ASP A 93 16.67 -8.10 -10.52
N PRO A 94 17.98 -7.78 -10.51
CA PRO A 94 18.54 -6.79 -9.60
C PRO A 94 17.99 -5.38 -9.87
N GLU A 95 17.48 -5.07 -11.06
CA GLU A 95 16.86 -3.76 -11.35
C GLU A 95 15.57 -3.56 -10.55
N LEU A 96 14.84 -4.64 -10.23
CA LEU A 96 13.68 -4.56 -9.34
C LEU A 96 14.07 -4.29 -7.88
N THR A 97 15.32 -4.53 -7.51
CA THR A 97 15.85 -4.18 -6.18
C THR A 97 16.45 -2.78 -6.12
N GLU A 98 16.66 -2.12 -7.27
CA GLU A 98 17.04 -0.71 -7.38
C GLU A 98 15.84 0.21 -7.14
N PHE A 99 15.15 0.03 -6.02
CA PHE A 99 14.52 1.20 -5.42
C PHE A 99 15.66 2.09 -4.96
N SER A 100 15.74 3.30 -5.48
CA SER A 100 16.47 4.41 -4.85
C SER A 100 15.81 4.65 -3.49
N VAL A 101 16.02 3.73 -2.55
CA VAL A 101 15.86 3.96 -1.14
C VAL A 101 16.76 5.13 -0.91
N LEU A 102 16.14 6.31 -0.82
CA LEU A 102 16.64 7.49 -0.16
C LEU A 102 17.84 7.09 0.69
N ASP A 103 19.04 7.25 0.15
CA ASP A 103 20.25 7.13 0.96
C ASP A 103 19.96 8.06 2.12
N GLY A 104 19.87 7.51 3.32
CA GLY A 104 19.26 8.16 4.50
C GLY A 104 20.04 9.37 5.00
N GLU A 105 20.87 9.97 4.15
CA GLU A 105 21.82 11.02 4.44
C GLU A 105 21.27 12.42 4.11
N ASP A 106 20.19 12.55 3.31
CA ASP A 106 19.63 13.86 2.94
C ASP A 106 18.63 14.44 3.96
N TYR A 107 18.39 13.78 5.09
CA TYR A 107 17.47 14.25 6.14
C TYR A 107 18.14 14.96 7.33
N LEU A 108 19.46 15.19 7.29
CA LEU A 108 20.23 15.64 8.46
C LEU A 108 20.96 16.98 8.30
N GLU A 109 20.44 17.95 7.54
CA GLU A 109 21.12 19.27 7.45
C GLU A 109 20.44 20.43 8.16
N ASP A 110 19.22 20.32 8.73
CA ASP A 110 18.60 21.52 9.33
C ASP A 110 17.64 21.33 10.53
N TYR A 111 17.65 20.17 11.19
CA TYR A 111 16.96 20.04 12.48
C TYR A 111 17.93 19.63 13.58
N LEU A 112 18.19 20.58 14.46
CA LEU A 112 18.69 20.43 15.83
C LEU A 112 17.85 19.39 16.59
N ILE A 113 18.10 18.10 16.35
CA ILE A 113 17.63 17.04 17.23
C ILE A 113 18.64 16.96 18.36
N ASP A 114 18.20 17.41 19.53
CA ASP A 114 18.87 17.17 20.80
C ASP A 114 19.42 15.74 20.84
N THR A 115 20.73 15.62 20.87
CA THR A 115 21.50 14.37 21.00
C THR A 115 21.28 13.66 22.34
N ALA A 116 20.24 14.04 23.09
CA ALA A 116 19.90 13.53 24.41
C ALA A 116 18.90 12.35 24.39
N ILE A 117 18.28 12.00 23.25
CA ILE A 117 17.34 10.87 23.17
C ILE A 117 17.97 9.64 22.51
N THR A 118 19.20 9.29 22.89
CA THR A 118 19.68 7.92 22.73
C THR A 118 19.28 7.14 23.98
N ARG A 119 18.02 6.67 24.02
CA ARG A 119 17.62 5.64 24.98
C ARG A 119 18.48 4.41 24.64
N SER A 120 19.46 4.11 25.50
CA SER A 120 20.47 3.10 25.22
C SER A 120 19.81 1.76 24.89
N HIS A 121 20.42 0.99 24.00
CA HIS A 121 20.02 -0.39 23.67
C HIS A 121 19.84 -1.25 24.94
N ASP A 122 20.64 -0.95 25.97
CA ASP A 122 20.58 -1.57 27.29
C ASP A 122 19.28 -1.27 28.06
N ALA A 123 18.70 -0.08 27.88
CA ALA A 123 17.42 0.32 28.48
C ALA A 123 16.20 -0.24 27.74
N PHE A 124 16.37 -0.67 26.49
CA PHE A 124 15.35 -1.43 25.76
C PHE A 124 15.30 -2.88 26.26
N LEU A 125 16.46 -3.53 26.40
CA LEU A 125 16.56 -4.91 26.88
C LEU A 125 16.10 -5.06 28.34
N LYS A 126 16.37 -4.07 29.20
CA LYS A 126 15.95 -4.10 30.62
C LYS A 126 14.48 -3.73 30.85
N GLY A 127 13.77 -3.25 29.83
CA GLY A 127 12.37 -2.83 29.95
C GLY A 127 11.35 -3.97 29.80
N TYR A 128 11.78 -5.15 29.32
CA TYR A 128 10.95 -6.35 29.24
C TYR A 128 10.99 -7.08 30.59
N ALA A 129 10.11 -6.70 31.52
CA ALA A 129 9.73 -7.55 32.63
C ALA A 129 8.59 -8.48 32.14
N PRO A 130 8.79 -9.80 32.03
CA PRO A 130 7.79 -10.72 31.44
C PRO A 130 6.65 -11.13 32.38
N GLU A 131 6.40 -10.38 33.45
CA GLU A 131 5.63 -10.89 34.61
C GLU A 131 4.18 -10.38 34.68
N ASP A 132 3.68 -9.61 33.71
CA ASP A 132 2.28 -9.11 33.71
C ASP A 132 1.42 -9.78 32.63
N GLU A 133 1.49 -11.11 32.55
CA GLU A 133 0.46 -11.95 31.94
C GLU A 133 -0.29 -12.71 33.04
N GLY A 134 -0.98 -11.95 33.89
CA GLY A 134 -1.67 -12.47 35.06
C GLY A 134 -3.07 -11.91 35.22
N LEU A 135 -3.87 -11.84 34.16
CA LEU A 135 -5.32 -11.61 34.31
C LEU A 135 -6.12 -12.17 33.13
N TYR A 136 -6.09 -13.49 32.96
CA TYR A 136 -7.17 -14.17 32.23
C TYR A 136 -8.38 -14.26 33.16
N ASP A 137 -9.49 -13.72 32.68
CA ASP A 137 -10.81 -13.64 33.30
C ASP A 137 -11.19 -14.89 34.09
N ASP A 138 -11.66 -14.67 35.33
CA ASP A 138 -12.44 -15.62 36.11
C ASP A 138 -13.67 -16.02 35.29
N THR A 139 -13.54 -17.13 34.56
CA THR A 139 -14.68 -17.80 33.96
C THR A 139 -15.45 -18.49 35.05
N ASP A 140 -16.54 -17.83 35.42
CA ASP A 140 -17.68 -18.36 36.13
C ASP A 140 -18.10 -19.71 35.50
N ARG A 141 -17.56 -20.80 36.05
CA ARG A 141 -18.00 -22.17 35.76
C ARG A 141 -18.25 -22.89 37.08
N GLY A 142 -19.45 -22.65 37.58
CA GLY A 142 -20.09 -23.54 38.54
C GLY A 142 -20.17 -24.95 37.97
N TYR A 143 -19.25 -25.82 38.40
CA TYR A 143 -19.45 -27.26 38.36
C TYR A 143 -19.65 -27.77 39.78
N ASN A 144 -20.90 -28.11 40.04
CA ASN A 144 -21.32 -29.00 41.12
C ASN A 144 -20.45 -30.26 41.15
N TYR A 145 -19.69 -30.45 42.22
CA TYR A 145 -19.29 -31.79 42.66
C TYR A 145 -19.79 -32.02 44.08
N ARG A 146 -20.95 -32.68 44.12
CA ARG A 146 -21.52 -33.37 45.26
C ARG A 146 -20.61 -34.55 45.58
N ILE A 147 -19.95 -34.55 46.73
CA ILE A 147 -19.38 -35.77 47.32
C ILE A 147 -20.05 -35.98 48.68
N LYS A 148 -20.52 -37.21 48.85
CA LYS A 148 -21.30 -37.75 49.95
C LYS A 148 -20.55 -37.69 51.28
#